data_AF-A0A7W1SD17-F1
#
_entry.id   AF-A0A7W1SD17-F1
#
_cell.length_a   1.000
_cell.length_b   1.000
_cell.length_c   1.000
_cell.angle_alpha   90.00
_cell.angle_beta   90.00
_cell.angle_gamma   90.00
#
_symmetry.space_group_name_H-M   'P 1'
#
loop_
_entity.id
_entity.type
_entity.pdbx_description
1 polymer ?
#
loop_
_entity_poly.entity_id
_entity_poly.type
_entity_poly.pdbx_seq_one_letter_code
_entity_poly.pdbx_strand_id
1 'polypeptide(L)'
;MIGVTTIARGEGSRMTEPRQVVVRDDGEWVALWAAHAGPSVPAPPVDFSTRMVVAAFAGERPMPGHEIHIVGTRPGATSLAVLVEERMPLPGTLAAQMVVTPFHIASVSRQDGDVRFVAPGAAADAPAAPLAPVSDDAPSSTGLDREFAAALAYLAGPFSGMTILLAERRNRYVRFHAWQAVLGLGGLGLLTFLLLLGAFAGLVVSPEVFTTLYRLAFATLAVWVVLWIVLIVQAFTGRAWRLPLVGKAAARRAERI
;
A
#
# COMPACT_ATOMS: atom_id res chain seq x y z
N MET A 1 -15.74 5.29 30.24
CA MET A 1 -15.49 5.79 28.87
C MET A 1 -15.75 7.28 28.87
N ILE A 2 -14.72 8.11 28.91
CA ILE A 2 -14.87 9.57 28.96
C ILE A 2 -14.23 10.16 27.70
N GLY A 3 -14.91 11.09 27.04
CA GLY A 3 -14.22 12.24 26.43
C GLY A 3 -14.45 12.51 24.95
N VAL A 4 -14.71 11.51 24.10
CA VAL A 4 -14.84 11.75 22.64
C VAL A 4 -16.25 12.23 22.31
N THR A 5 -16.37 13.43 21.75
CA THR A 5 -17.61 13.97 21.18
C THR A 5 -17.37 14.30 19.72
N THR A 6 -18.00 13.55 18.81
CA THR A 6 -17.92 13.81 17.36
C THR A 6 -18.42 15.21 17.04
N ILE A 7 -17.58 15.99 16.35
CA ILE A 7 -17.95 17.29 15.79
C ILE A 7 -18.48 17.09 14.37
N ALA A 8 -17.75 16.33 13.56
CA ALA A 8 -18.13 16.02 12.19
C ALA A 8 -17.52 14.69 11.75
N ARG A 9 -18.25 13.97 10.89
CA ARG A 9 -17.81 12.72 10.27
C ARG A 9 -18.47 12.62 8.91
N GLY A 10 -17.77 12.06 7.93
CA GLY A 10 -18.35 11.77 6.64
C GLY A 10 -17.34 11.19 5.66
N GLU A 11 -17.78 11.05 4.42
CA GLU A 11 -17.00 10.51 3.30
C GLU A 11 -16.43 11.62 2.39
N GLY A 12 -16.67 12.90 2.72
CA GLY A 12 -16.28 14.05 1.89
C GLY A 12 -15.49 15.09 2.65
N SER A 13 -14.16 15.05 2.52
CA SER A 13 -13.21 16.06 2.97
C SER A 13 -12.40 16.61 1.79
N ARG A 14 -12.00 17.89 1.85
CA ARG A 14 -11.02 18.43 0.87
C ARG A 14 -9.58 17.99 1.16
N MET A 15 -9.34 17.30 2.28
CA MET A 15 -8.04 16.69 2.57
C MET A 15 -7.89 15.35 1.83
N THR A 16 -7.16 15.39 0.72
CA THR A 16 -6.91 14.24 -0.16
C THR A 16 -5.77 13.34 0.32
N GLU A 17 -4.88 13.84 1.17
CA GLU A 17 -3.80 13.05 1.79
C GLU A 17 -4.18 12.59 3.21
N PRO A 18 -3.76 11.38 3.64
CA PRO A 18 -3.97 10.92 5.00
C PRO A 18 -3.29 11.83 6.01
N ARG A 19 -4.04 12.27 7.03
CA ARG A 19 -3.52 13.19 8.04
C ARG A 19 -4.21 12.99 9.38
N GLN A 20 -3.44 13.10 10.46
CA GLN A 20 -3.94 13.13 11.82
C GLN A 20 -3.49 14.44 12.46
N VAL A 21 -4.42 15.14 13.09
CA VAL A 21 -4.18 16.50 13.61
C VAL A 21 -4.74 16.62 15.02
N VAL A 22 -3.97 17.26 15.89
CA VAL A 22 -4.40 17.71 17.21
C VAL A 22 -4.39 19.23 17.17
N VAL A 23 -5.48 19.84 17.59
CA VAL A 23 -5.70 21.28 17.58
C VAL A 23 -6.04 21.73 18.98
N ARG A 24 -5.32 22.73 19.48
CA ARG A 24 -5.44 23.20 20.87
C ARG A 24 -5.88 24.64 21.02
N ASP A 25 -5.99 25.38 19.92
CA ASP A 25 -6.49 26.75 19.91
C ASP A 25 -7.44 27.02 18.73
N ASP A 26 -8.12 28.15 18.83
CA ASP A 26 -9.16 28.55 17.88
C ASP A 26 -8.58 28.89 16.48
N GLY A 27 -7.37 29.45 16.41
CA GLY A 27 -6.73 29.80 15.14
C GLY A 27 -6.38 28.55 14.33
N GLU A 28 -5.76 27.56 14.98
CA GLU A 28 -5.49 26.24 14.40
C GLU A 28 -6.79 25.53 13.98
N TRP A 29 -7.86 25.70 14.76
CA TRP A 29 -9.15 25.08 14.46
C TRP A 29 -9.82 25.65 13.23
N VAL A 30 -9.88 26.99 13.13
CA VAL A 30 -10.41 27.68 11.95
C VAL A 30 -9.61 27.31 10.70
N ALA A 31 -8.28 27.25 10.79
CA ALA A 31 -7.43 26.83 9.69
C ALA A 31 -7.69 25.38 9.26
N LEU A 32 -7.77 24.45 10.22
CA LEU A 32 -8.05 23.04 9.95
C LEU A 32 -9.42 22.86 9.30
N TRP A 33 -10.44 23.55 9.84
CA TRP A 33 -11.81 23.45 9.33
C TRP A 33 -11.94 24.04 7.92
N ALA A 34 -11.30 25.19 7.65
CA ALA A 34 -11.25 25.78 6.31
C ALA A 34 -10.57 24.85 5.30
N ALA A 35 -9.51 24.14 5.71
CA ALA A 35 -8.84 23.16 4.86
C ALA A 35 -9.69 21.90 4.62
N HIS A 36 -10.51 21.50 5.59
CA HIS A 36 -11.39 20.33 5.50
C HIS A 36 -12.69 20.61 4.72
N ALA A 37 -13.48 21.59 5.17
CA ALA A 37 -14.84 21.89 4.67
C ALA A 37 -14.84 23.02 3.61
N GLY A 38 -13.77 23.80 3.52
CA GLY A 38 -13.64 24.96 2.64
C GLY A 38 -13.68 26.30 3.39
N PRO A 39 -13.04 27.35 2.85
CA PRO A 39 -12.84 28.62 3.57
C PRO A 39 -14.13 29.42 3.80
N SER A 40 -15.22 29.08 3.10
CA SER A 40 -16.53 29.71 3.24
C SER A 40 -17.44 29.02 4.27
N VAL A 41 -17.01 27.88 4.84
CA VAL A 41 -17.77 27.16 5.86
C VAL A 41 -17.18 27.50 7.24
N PRO A 42 -17.93 28.17 8.14
CA PRO A 42 -17.40 28.52 9.46
C PRO A 42 -17.19 27.29 10.32
N ALA A 43 -16.13 27.30 11.13
CA ALA A 43 -15.83 26.26 12.09
C ALA A 43 -16.85 26.26 13.25
N PRO A 44 -17.40 25.10 13.66
CA PRO A 44 -18.23 25.00 14.85
C PRO A 44 -17.48 25.48 16.10
N PRO A 45 -18.13 26.18 17.04
CA PRO A 45 -17.47 26.66 18.23
C PRO A 45 -16.98 25.51 19.11
N VAL A 46 -15.74 25.60 19.62
CA VAL A 46 -15.15 24.65 20.56
C VAL A 46 -14.53 25.44 21.72
N ASP A 47 -14.86 25.07 22.95
CA ASP A 47 -14.22 25.65 24.13
C ASP A 47 -12.84 25.00 24.36
N PHE A 48 -11.80 25.67 23.87
CA PHE A 48 -10.41 25.23 24.00
C PHE A 48 -9.82 25.38 25.41
N SER A 49 -10.56 25.95 26.36
CA SER A 49 -10.13 25.97 27.78
C SER A 49 -10.31 24.61 28.44
N THR A 50 -11.32 23.84 28.01
CA THR A 50 -11.68 22.53 28.58
C THR A 50 -11.49 21.37 27.61
N ARG A 51 -11.52 21.64 26.30
CA ARG A 51 -11.41 20.64 25.24
C ARG A 51 -10.25 20.93 24.29
N MET A 52 -9.87 19.91 23.54
CA MET A 52 -9.05 20.03 22.34
C MET A 52 -9.71 19.25 21.21
N VAL A 53 -9.33 19.52 19.97
CA VAL A 53 -9.86 18.81 18.81
C VAL A 53 -8.84 17.80 18.31
N VAL A 54 -9.31 16.60 17.98
CA VAL A 54 -8.56 15.54 17.32
C VAL A 54 -9.28 15.19 16.02
N ALA A 55 -8.52 15.15 14.94
CA ALA A 55 -9.05 14.90 13.60
C ALA A 55 -8.25 13.81 12.90
N ALA A 56 -8.96 12.89 12.27
CA ALA A 56 -8.39 11.82 11.47
C ALA A 56 -8.98 11.89 10.04
N PHE A 57 -8.12 12.02 9.05
CA PHE A 57 -8.44 12.05 7.63
C PHE A 57 -7.79 10.85 6.95
N ALA A 58 -8.58 10.05 6.26
CA ALA A 58 -8.12 8.83 5.59
C ALA A 58 -7.48 9.09 4.22
N GLY A 59 -7.55 10.32 3.70
CA GLY A 59 -7.19 10.67 2.34
C GLY A 59 -8.15 10.08 1.30
N GLU A 60 -7.77 10.15 0.02
CA GLU A 60 -8.54 9.55 -1.07
C GLU A 60 -8.64 8.03 -0.94
N ARG A 61 -9.85 7.52 -1.08
CA ARG A 61 -10.18 6.09 -1.11
C ARG A 61 -10.91 5.78 -2.41
N PRO A 62 -10.56 4.67 -3.08
CA PRO A 62 -11.02 4.39 -4.45
C PRO A 62 -12.51 4.02 -4.53
N MET A 63 -13.15 3.73 -3.39
CA MET A 63 -14.56 3.37 -3.32
C MET A 63 -15.20 3.79 -1.98
N PRO A 64 -16.52 4.01 -1.96
CA PRO A 64 -17.29 4.26 -0.74
C PRO A 64 -17.28 3.06 0.23
N GLY A 65 -17.61 3.32 1.50
CA GLY A 65 -17.62 2.30 2.56
C GLY A 65 -16.28 2.13 3.29
N HIS A 66 -15.25 2.90 2.91
CA HIS A 66 -14.10 3.13 3.77
C HIS A 66 -14.49 4.16 4.85
N GLU A 67 -14.27 3.81 6.12
CA GLU A 67 -14.53 4.72 7.23
C GLU A 67 -13.31 4.85 8.14
N ILE A 68 -13.14 6.01 8.78
CA ILE A 68 -12.12 6.24 9.78
C ILE A 68 -12.76 6.80 11.05
N HIS A 69 -12.68 6.09 12.17
CA HIS A 69 -13.38 6.40 13.40
C HIS A 69 -12.44 6.64 14.56
N ILE A 70 -12.57 7.82 15.19
CA ILE A 70 -12.06 8.03 16.54
C ILE A 70 -13.05 7.36 17.50
N VAL A 71 -12.67 6.20 18.03
CA VAL A 71 -13.56 5.34 18.85
C VAL A 71 -13.37 5.55 20.35
N GLY A 72 -12.30 6.24 20.76
CA GLY A 72 -12.05 6.51 22.16
C GLY A 72 -10.71 7.19 22.40
N THR A 73 -10.45 7.45 23.67
CA THR A 73 -9.12 7.83 24.15
C THR A 73 -8.71 6.89 25.28
N ARG A 74 -7.41 6.63 25.39
CA ARG A 74 -6.82 5.91 26.51
C ARG A 74 -5.68 6.76 27.08
N PRO A 75 -5.79 7.22 28.34
CA PRO A 75 -4.68 7.90 28.98
C PRO A 75 -3.52 6.91 29.19
N GLY A 76 -2.31 7.32 28.81
CA GLY A 76 -1.04 6.66 29.12
C GLY A 76 -0.29 7.40 30.22
N ALA A 77 0.90 6.91 30.56
CA ALA A 77 1.70 7.51 31.65
C ALA A 77 2.22 8.92 31.29
N THR A 78 2.51 9.17 30.01
CA THR A 78 3.08 10.44 29.51
C THR A 78 2.40 10.96 28.24
N SER A 79 1.43 10.22 27.69
CA SER A 79 0.74 10.58 26.45
C SER A 79 -0.74 10.16 26.46
N LEU A 80 -1.56 10.81 25.64
CA LEU A 80 -2.93 10.39 25.36
C LEU A 80 -2.97 9.60 24.06
N ALA A 81 -3.39 8.34 24.14
CA ALA A 81 -3.69 7.56 22.95
C ALA A 81 -5.11 7.85 22.44
N VAL A 82 -5.24 8.43 21.26
CA VAL A 82 -6.49 8.56 20.52
C VAL A 82 -6.66 7.28 19.69
N LEU A 83 -7.71 6.52 19.98
CA LEU A 83 -7.96 5.24 19.33
C LEU A 83 -8.66 5.49 17.99
N VAL A 84 -8.00 5.16 16.88
CA VAL A 84 -8.53 5.32 15.52
C VAL A 84 -8.71 3.97 14.86
N GLU A 85 -9.95 3.62 14.54
CA GLU A 85 -10.34 2.42 13.83
C GLU A 85 -10.60 2.76 12.36
N GLU A 86 -9.93 2.10 11.42
CA GLU A 86 -10.30 2.14 10.01
C GLU A 86 -11.17 0.93 9.68
N ARG A 87 -12.31 1.17 9.03
CA ARG A 87 -13.21 0.12 8.53
C ARG A 87 -13.12 0.06 7.02
N MET A 88 -12.98 -1.16 6.51
CA MET A 88 -12.98 -1.44 5.08
C MET A 88 -14.39 -1.84 4.64
N PRO A 89 -14.74 -1.59 3.36
CA PRO A 89 -15.93 -2.18 2.76
C PRO A 89 -15.92 -3.70 2.94
N LEU A 90 -17.09 -4.30 3.17
CA LEU A 90 -17.21 -5.75 3.28
C LEU A 90 -16.79 -6.42 1.96
N PRO A 91 -15.95 -7.47 1.99
CA PRO A 91 -15.56 -8.19 0.78
C PRO A 91 -16.77 -8.66 -0.02
N GLY A 92 -16.75 -8.44 -1.34
CA GLY A 92 -17.83 -8.83 -2.25
C GLY A 92 -19.00 -7.84 -2.35
N THR A 93 -18.96 -6.71 -1.65
CA THR A 93 -19.96 -5.65 -1.80
C THR A 93 -19.77 -4.93 -3.14
N LEU A 94 -20.84 -4.83 -3.94
CA LEU A 94 -20.86 -3.97 -5.12
C LEU A 94 -20.80 -2.51 -4.67
N ALA A 95 -19.63 -1.88 -4.77
CA ALA A 95 -19.43 -0.47 -4.47
C ALA A 95 -19.51 0.38 -5.75
N ALA A 96 -20.05 1.59 -5.63
CA ALA A 96 -19.94 2.58 -6.70
C ALA A 96 -18.47 2.94 -6.93
N GLN A 97 -18.08 3.19 -8.18
CA GLN A 97 -16.72 3.65 -8.52
C GLN A 97 -16.62 5.17 -8.29
N MET A 98 -16.63 5.57 -7.02
CA MET A 98 -16.54 6.97 -6.61
C MET A 98 -15.39 7.11 -5.61
N VAL A 99 -14.48 8.05 -5.88
CA VAL A 99 -13.44 8.41 -4.92
C VAL A 99 -14.08 9.17 -3.77
N VAL A 100 -13.80 8.73 -2.54
CA VAL A 100 -14.24 9.38 -1.31
C VAL A 100 -13.05 9.78 -0.46
N THR A 101 -13.23 10.71 0.46
CA THR A 101 -12.19 11.21 1.38
C THR A 101 -12.71 11.17 2.82
N PRO A 102 -12.75 9.96 3.43
CA PRO A 102 -13.35 9.76 4.74
C PRO A 102 -12.62 10.52 5.84
N PHE A 103 -13.39 11.06 6.77
CA PHE A 103 -12.86 11.81 7.90
C PHE A 103 -13.72 11.64 9.15
N HIS A 104 -13.09 11.85 10.31
CA HIS A 104 -13.78 12.03 11.58
C HIS A 104 -13.01 13.05 12.42
N ILE A 105 -13.72 14.10 12.82
CA ILE A 105 -13.27 15.16 13.69
C ILE A 105 -14.07 15.08 14.99
N ALA A 106 -13.38 15.03 16.13
CA ALA A 106 -13.99 14.94 17.44
C ALA A 106 -13.30 15.87 18.43
N SER A 107 -14.05 16.35 19.42
CA SER A 107 -13.48 17.00 20.60
C SER A 107 -13.21 15.97 21.68
N VAL A 108 -12.11 16.16 22.39
CA VAL A 108 -11.70 15.38 23.56
C VAL A 108 -11.32 16.31 24.71
N SER A 109 -11.22 15.78 25.93
CA SER A 109 -10.74 16.55 27.07
C SER A 109 -9.34 17.11 26.79
N ARG A 110 -9.11 18.39 27.10
CA ARG A 110 -7.85 19.09 26.85
C ARG A 110 -6.69 18.39 27.56
N GLN A 111 -5.60 18.16 26.83
CA GLN A 111 -4.33 17.71 27.39
C GLN A 111 -3.16 18.44 26.71
N ASP A 112 -2.24 18.95 27.53
CA ASP A 112 -1.03 19.65 27.05
C ASP A 112 0.11 18.69 26.70
N GLY A 113 0.02 17.42 27.12
CA GLY A 113 1.02 16.38 26.85
C GLY A 113 0.99 15.84 25.41
N ASP A 114 1.86 14.85 25.15
CA ASP A 114 1.94 14.16 23.86
C ASP A 114 0.62 13.44 23.54
N VAL A 115 0.16 13.55 22.29
CA VAL A 115 -1.10 12.94 21.84
C VAL A 115 -0.79 12.09 20.62
N ARG A 116 -1.06 10.79 20.72
CA ARG A 116 -0.74 9.81 19.69
C ARG A 116 -2.00 9.14 19.18
N PHE A 117 -2.10 8.97 17.89
CA PHE A 117 -3.19 8.20 17.29
C PHE A 117 -2.72 6.76 17.13
N VAL A 118 -3.50 5.80 17.64
CA VAL A 118 -3.15 4.37 17.61
C VAL A 118 -4.37 3.54 17.24
N ALA A 119 -4.14 2.37 16.61
CA ALA A 119 -5.22 1.43 16.37
C ALA A 119 -5.78 0.87 17.69
N PRO A 120 -7.09 0.56 17.79
CA PRO A 120 -7.66 -0.14 18.93
C PRO A 120 -6.87 -1.42 19.23
N GLY A 121 -6.36 -1.57 20.46
CA GLY A 121 -5.57 -2.72 20.88
C GLY A 121 -4.05 -2.56 20.80
N ALA A 122 -3.51 -1.57 20.09
CA ALA A 122 -2.08 -1.23 20.16
C ALA A 122 -1.75 -0.60 21.53
N ALA A 123 -0.60 -0.90 22.14
CA ALA A 123 -0.20 -0.33 23.43
C ALA A 123 0.12 1.17 23.32
N ALA A 124 -0.39 1.99 24.26
CA ALA A 124 -0.27 3.47 24.23
C ALA A 124 1.17 3.96 24.48
N ASP A 125 1.94 3.18 25.24
CA ASP A 125 3.32 3.50 25.61
C ASP A 125 4.36 2.83 24.70
N ALA A 126 3.92 2.20 23.60
CA ALA A 126 4.85 1.73 22.60
C ALA A 126 5.53 2.96 21.94
N PRO A 127 6.86 3.04 21.88
CA PRO A 127 7.53 4.05 21.08
C PRO A 127 6.99 3.98 19.65
N ALA A 128 6.88 5.13 18.97
CA ALA A 128 6.46 5.19 17.57
C ALA A 128 7.21 4.09 16.80
N ALA A 129 6.47 3.06 16.38
CA ALA A 129 7.08 1.85 15.88
C ALA A 129 8.03 2.25 14.74
N PRO A 130 9.31 1.82 14.78
CA PRO A 130 10.15 1.87 13.59
C PRO A 130 9.34 1.28 12.44
N LEU A 131 9.35 1.94 11.27
CA LEU A 131 8.64 1.56 10.04
C LEU A 131 8.23 0.08 10.10
N ALA A 132 6.93 -0.17 10.32
CA ALA A 132 6.44 -1.49 10.66
C ALA A 132 7.09 -2.55 9.75
N PRO A 133 7.59 -3.67 10.32
CA PRO A 133 8.29 -4.68 9.56
C PRO A 133 7.45 -5.09 8.35
N VAL A 134 8.09 -5.20 7.20
CA VAL A 134 7.50 -5.58 5.90
C VAL A 134 6.60 -6.81 6.12
N SER A 135 5.30 -6.60 6.24
CA SER A 135 4.34 -7.65 6.55
C SER A 135 3.60 -8.08 5.28
N ASP A 136 3.23 -9.36 5.24
CA ASP A 136 2.47 -9.92 4.11
C ASP A 136 1.03 -9.33 4.05
N ASP A 137 0.56 -8.74 5.15
CA ASP A 137 -0.77 -8.13 5.33
C ASP A 137 -0.78 -6.59 5.30
N ALA A 138 0.37 -5.93 5.07
CA ALA A 138 0.40 -4.48 4.92
C ALA A 138 -0.36 -4.06 3.64
N PRO A 139 -1.24 -3.05 3.69
CA PRO A 139 -1.84 -2.50 2.48
C PRO A 139 -0.74 -2.06 1.49
N SER A 140 -0.95 -2.30 0.18
CA SER A 140 0.04 -1.98 -0.84
C SER A 140 0.33 -0.48 -0.86
N SER A 141 1.57 -0.11 -1.15
CA SER A 141 1.98 1.31 -1.20
C SER A 141 1.34 2.05 -2.38
N THR A 142 0.83 1.31 -3.37
CA THR A 142 0.15 1.85 -4.55
C THR A 142 -1.35 2.01 -4.36
N GLY A 143 -1.91 1.55 -3.23
CA GLY A 143 -3.35 1.53 -2.97
C GLY A 143 -4.12 0.46 -3.78
N LEU A 144 -3.42 -0.33 -4.60
CA LEU A 144 -4.00 -1.47 -5.31
C LEU A 144 -4.17 -2.67 -4.38
N ASP A 145 -5.13 -3.53 -4.71
CA ASP A 145 -5.21 -4.86 -4.11
C ASP A 145 -3.89 -5.65 -4.29
N ARG A 146 -3.48 -6.42 -3.29
CA ARG A 146 -2.15 -7.06 -3.27
C ARG A 146 -2.04 -8.13 -4.37
N GLU A 147 -3.09 -8.90 -4.62
CA GLU A 147 -3.12 -9.94 -5.65
C GLU A 147 -3.04 -9.29 -7.04
N PHE A 148 -3.79 -8.20 -7.24
CA PHE A 148 -3.75 -7.44 -8.49
C PHE A 148 -2.38 -6.79 -8.73
N ALA A 149 -1.78 -6.15 -7.72
CA ALA A 149 -0.46 -5.54 -7.81
C ALA A 149 0.65 -6.57 -8.07
N ALA A 150 0.56 -7.75 -7.45
CA ALA A 150 1.47 -8.86 -7.69
C ALA A 150 1.36 -9.41 -9.12
N ALA A 151 0.14 -9.56 -9.65
CA ALA A 151 -0.07 -9.99 -11.03
C ALA A 151 0.43 -8.93 -12.04
N LEU A 152 0.21 -7.64 -11.76
CA LEU A 152 0.70 -6.53 -12.57
C LEU A 152 2.23 -6.53 -12.66
N ALA A 153 2.93 -6.98 -11.61
CA ALA A 153 4.38 -7.13 -11.63
C ALA A 153 4.89 -8.11 -12.70
N TYR A 154 4.04 -9.00 -13.21
CA TYR A 154 4.36 -9.90 -14.31
C TYR A 154 3.89 -9.42 -15.69
N LEU A 155 3.06 -8.36 -15.79
CA LEU A 155 2.36 -7.98 -17.03
C LEU A 155 3.31 -7.79 -18.23
N ALA A 156 4.31 -6.93 -18.10
CA ALA A 156 5.37 -6.73 -19.10
C ALA A 156 6.67 -7.45 -18.68
N GLY A 157 6.55 -8.61 -18.04
CA GLY A 157 7.67 -9.40 -17.54
C GLY A 157 8.56 -8.60 -16.57
N PRO A 158 9.89 -8.56 -16.76
CA PRO A 158 10.80 -7.90 -15.83
C PRO A 158 10.62 -6.37 -15.76
N PHE A 159 10.09 -5.73 -16.81
CA PHE A 159 9.93 -4.27 -16.84
C PHE A 159 8.84 -3.81 -15.88
N SER A 160 7.66 -4.45 -15.91
CA SER A 160 6.62 -4.21 -14.92
C SER A 160 7.10 -4.52 -13.51
N GLY A 161 7.85 -5.61 -13.32
CA GLY A 161 8.47 -5.93 -12.04
C GLY A 161 9.35 -4.81 -11.51
N MET A 162 10.18 -4.20 -12.36
CA MET A 162 11.02 -3.06 -11.97
C MET A 162 10.18 -1.84 -11.56
N THR A 163 9.16 -1.48 -12.34
CA THR A 163 8.26 -0.38 -12.01
C THR A 163 7.55 -0.61 -10.67
N ILE A 164 7.07 -1.84 -10.43
CA ILE A 164 6.43 -2.20 -9.15
C ILE A 164 7.42 -2.15 -7.99
N LEU A 165 8.70 -2.54 -8.17
CA LEU A 165 9.71 -2.41 -7.10
C LEU A 165 9.99 -0.96 -6.70
N LEU A 166 9.86 -0.02 -7.64
CA LEU A 166 10.01 1.42 -7.37
C LEU A 166 8.80 1.97 -6.61
N ALA A 167 7.60 1.52 -7.00
CA ALA A 167 6.33 1.98 -6.44
C ALA A 167 5.98 1.32 -5.10
N GLU A 168 6.27 0.02 -4.93
CA GLU A 168 5.92 -0.75 -3.74
C GLU A 168 7.04 -0.78 -2.71
N ARG A 169 6.77 -0.22 -1.53
CA ARG A 169 7.74 -0.08 -0.44
C ARG A 169 7.41 -0.90 0.81
N ARG A 170 6.16 -1.33 1.00
CA ARG A 170 5.68 -1.87 2.28
C ARG A 170 5.22 -3.32 2.19
N ASN A 171 4.56 -3.70 1.10
CA ASN A 171 3.97 -5.02 0.99
C ASN A 171 5.01 -6.06 0.50
N ARG A 172 5.34 -7.03 1.36
CA ARG A 172 6.34 -8.07 1.06
C ARG A 172 5.92 -9.00 -0.06
N TYR A 173 4.63 -9.34 -0.13
CA TYR A 173 4.06 -10.22 -1.14
C TYR A 173 4.22 -9.64 -2.55
N VAL A 174 3.82 -8.39 -2.74
CA VAL A 174 3.95 -7.67 -4.01
C VAL A 174 5.43 -7.53 -4.41
N ARG A 175 6.31 -7.17 -3.46
CA ARG A 175 7.75 -7.08 -3.70
C ARG A 175 8.39 -8.42 -4.05
N PHE A 176 7.92 -9.51 -3.44
CA PHE A 176 8.38 -10.87 -3.78
C PHE A 176 8.07 -11.21 -5.24
N HIS A 177 6.83 -10.98 -5.68
CA HIS A 177 6.43 -11.23 -7.06
C HIS A 177 7.19 -10.34 -8.06
N ALA A 178 7.39 -9.06 -7.72
CA ALA A 178 8.16 -8.13 -8.52
C ALA A 178 9.65 -8.52 -8.66
N TRP A 179 10.31 -8.92 -7.56
CA TRP A 179 11.66 -9.48 -7.63
C TRP A 179 11.72 -10.79 -8.41
N GLN A 180 10.70 -11.65 -8.29
CA GLN A 180 10.63 -12.90 -9.04
C GLN A 180 10.41 -12.66 -10.54
N ALA A 181 9.70 -11.59 -10.93
CA ALA A 181 9.58 -11.17 -12.33
C ALA A 181 10.94 -10.71 -12.88
N VAL A 182 11.63 -9.84 -12.17
CA VAL A 182 12.94 -9.30 -12.58
C VAL A 182 14.00 -10.41 -12.69
N LEU A 183 14.09 -11.29 -11.70
CA LEU A 183 15.14 -12.31 -11.66
C LEU A 183 14.80 -13.55 -12.49
N GLY A 184 13.55 -14.01 -12.42
CA GLY A 184 13.09 -15.22 -13.10
C GLY A 184 12.82 -14.97 -14.57
N LEU A 185 11.78 -14.19 -14.87
CA LEU A 185 11.39 -13.88 -16.24
C LEU A 185 12.44 -13.00 -16.94
N GLY A 186 13.07 -12.06 -16.23
CA GLY A 186 14.16 -11.27 -16.79
C GLY A 186 15.39 -12.11 -17.12
N GLY A 187 15.82 -13.01 -16.24
CA GLY A 187 16.94 -13.91 -16.50
C GLY A 187 16.69 -14.85 -17.68
N LEU A 188 15.51 -15.48 -17.73
CA LEU A 188 15.13 -16.38 -18.83
C LEU A 188 14.88 -15.63 -20.15
N GLY A 189 14.35 -14.40 -20.07
CA GLY A 189 14.19 -13.51 -21.22
C GLY A 189 15.54 -13.07 -21.79
N LEU A 190 16.49 -12.72 -20.94
CA LEU A 190 17.86 -12.38 -21.35
C LEU A 190 18.55 -13.58 -22.02
N LEU A 191 18.41 -14.79 -21.47
CA LEU A 191 18.93 -16.00 -22.10
C LEU A 191 18.34 -16.20 -23.51
N THR A 192 17.02 -16.06 -23.64
CA THR A 192 16.33 -16.18 -24.94
C THR A 192 16.83 -15.14 -25.93
N PHE A 193 17.01 -13.89 -25.50
CA PHE A 193 17.56 -12.81 -26.33
C PHE A 193 18.99 -13.13 -26.80
N LEU A 194 19.87 -13.59 -25.90
CA LEU A 194 21.25 -13.96 -26.25
C LEU A 194 21.31 -15.14 -27.22
N LEU A 195 20.41 -16.13 -27.07
CA LEU A 195 20.29 -17.24 -28.02
C LEU A 195 19.84 -16.77 -29.41
N LEU A 196 18.89 -15.84 -29.50
CA LEU A 196 18.46 -15.25 -30.78
C LEU A 196 19.57 -14.43 -31.43
N LEU A 197 20.28 -13.62 -30.64
CA LEU A 197 21.44 -12.85 -31.12
C LEU A 197 22.54 -13.78 -31.63
N GLY A 198 22.83 -14.86 -30.89
CA GLY A 198 23.77 -15.89 -31.30
C GLY A 198 23.33 -16.64 -32.55
N ALA A 199 22.03 -16.95 -32.70
CA ALA A 199 21.49 -17.56 -33.91
C ALA A 199 21.71 -16.64 -35.11
N PHE A 200 21.39 -15.35 -34.99
CA PHE A 200 21.62 -14.36 -36.04
C PHE A 200 23.10 -14.30 -36.46
N ALA A 201 24.04 -14.25 -35.52
CA ALA A 201 25.47 -14.33 -35.82
C ALA A 201 25.86 -15.68 -36.47
N GLY A 202 25.20 -16.77 -36.05
CA GLY A 202 25.36 -18.12 -36.57
C GLY A 202 25.03 -18.26 -38.06
N LEU A 203 24.25 -17.36 -38.65
CA LEU A 203 24.01 -17.32 -40.11
C LEU A 203 25.31 -17.21 -40.93
N VAL A 204 26.34 -16.57 -40.36
CA VAL A 204 27.66 -16.42 -41.00
C VAL A 204 28.56 -17.64 -40.73
N VAL A 205 28.29 -18.39 -39.66
CA VAL A 205 29.12 -19.52 -39.23
C VAL A 205 28.72 -20.80 -39.96
N SER A 206 27.45 -21.23 -39.85
CA SER A 206 26.89 -22.39 -40.54
C SER A 206 25.37 -22.51 -40.33
N PRO A 207 24.64 -23.15 -41.25
CA PRO A 207 23.23 -23.46 -41.07
C PRO A 207 22.94 -24.25 -39.79
N GLU A 208 23.83 -25.16 -39.37
CA GLU A 208 23.67 -26.01 -38.20
C GLU A 208 23.73 -25.20 -36.89
N VAL A 209 24.68 -24.27 -36.78
CA VAL A 209 24.80 -23.37 -35.63
C VAL A 209 23.58 -22.47 -35.51
N PHE A 210 23.15 -21.87 -36.62
CA PHE A 210 21.92 -21.07 -36.67
C PHE A 210 20.72 -21.89 -36.19
N THR A 211 20.49 -23.06 -36.81
CA THR A 211 19.32 -23.91 -36.54
C THR A 211 19.29 -24.36 -35.08
N THR A 212 20.45 -24.73 -34.52
CA THR A 212 20.56 -25.20 -33.14
C THR A 212 20.22 -24.09 -32.15
N LEU A 213 20.85 -22.91 -32.27
CA LEU A 213 20.61 -21.79 -31.38
C LEU A 213 19.18 -21.26 -31.49
N TYR A 214 18.64 -21.22 -32.71
CA TYR A 214 17.25 -20.83 -32.95
C TYR A 214 16.25 -21.78 -32.28
N ARG A 215 16.45 -23.10 -32.39
CA ARG A 215 15.60 -24.10 -31.71
C ARG A 215 15.68 -23.97 -30.19
N LEU A 216 16.88 -23.75 -29.65
CA LEU A 216 17.05 -23.51 -28.21
C LEU A 216 16.33 -22.24 -27.76
N ALA A 217 16.43 -21.15 -28.52
CA ALA A 217 15.70 -19.91 -28.23
C ALA A 217 14.18 -20.12 -28.20
N PHE A 218 13.63 -20.88 -29.16
CA PHE A 218 12.21 -21.21 -29.18
C PHE A 218 11.79 -22.08 -27.99
N ALA A 219 12.63 -23.05 -27.60
CA ALA A 219 12.37 -23.86 -26.42
C ALA A 219 12.39 -23.02 -25.13
N THR A 220 13.36 -22.11 -24.97
CA THR A 220 13.41 -21.23 -23.79
C THR A 220 12.25 -20.24 -23.78
N LEU A 221 11.82 -19.73 -24.93
CA LEU A 221 10.64 -18.88 -25.06
C LEU A 221 9.36 -19.62 -24.66
N ALA A 222 9.18 -20.88 -25.08
CA ALA A 222 8.04 -21.69 -24.69
C ALA A 222 7.98 -21.88 -23.16
N VAL A 223 9.12 -22.21 -22.54
CA VAL A 223 9.22 -22.29 -21.07
C VAL A 223 8.91 -20.94 -20.42
N TRP A 224 9.41 -19.84 -20.99
CA TRP A 224 9.15 -18.49 -20.52
C TRP A 224 7.66 -18.16 -20.51
N VAL A 225 6.94 -18.46 -21.60
CA VAL A 225 5.49 -18.22 -21.72
C VAL A 225 4.71 -19.06 -20.72
N VAL A 226 5.06 -20.34 -20.56
CA VAL A 226 4.40 -21.22 -19.57
C VAL A 226 4.61 -20.68 -18.15
N LEU A 227 5.85 -20.35 -17.78
CA LEU A 227 6.14 -19.76 -16.47
C LEU A 227 5.44 -18.42 -16.27
N TRP A 228 5.41 -17.56 -17.29
CA TRP A 228 4.73 -16.28 -17.24
C TRP A 228 3.23 -16.43 -16.92
N ILE A 229 2.54 -17.34 -17.61
CA ILE A 229 1.12 -17.63 -17.36
C ILE A 229 0.93 -18.20 -15.95
N VAL A 230 1.74 -19.19 -15.55
CA VAL A 230 1.64 -19.81 -14.21
C VAL A 230 1.84 -18.76 -13.12
N LEU A 231 2.81 -17.87 -13.27
CA LEU A 231 3.11 -16.84 -12.28
C LEU A 231 1.99 -15.81 -12.15
N ILE A 232 1.37 -15.40 -13.26
CA ILE A 232 0.18 -14.52 -13.24
C ILE A 232 -0.97 -15.21 -12.51
N VAL A 233 -1.29 -16.46 -12.88
CA VAL A 233 -2.39 -17.21 -12.25
C VAL A 233 -2.15 -17.38 -10.75
N GLN A 234 -0.94 -17.77 -10.35
CA GLN A 234 -0.61 -17.96 -8.93
C GLN A 234 -0.71 -16.64 -8.15
N ALA A 235 -0.29 -15.51 -8.74
CA ALA A 235 -0.39 -14.19 -8.11
C ALA A 235 -1.84 -13.78 -7.86
N PHE A 236 -2.75 -14.04 -8.80
CA PHE A 236 -4.19 -13.80 -8.61
C PHE A 236 -4.84 -14.71 -7.56
N THR A 237 -4.28 -15.90 -7.33
CA THR A 237 -4.76 -16.81 -6.29
C THR A 237 -4.21 -16.49 -4.89
N GLY A 238 -3.46 -15.41 -4.71
CA GLY A 238 -2.83 -15.06 -3.42
C GLY A 238 -1.66 -15.96 -3.04
N ARG A 239 -1.17 -16.81 -3.95
CA ARG A 239 -0.14 -17.80 -3.66
C ARG A 239 1.24 -17.28 -4.05
N ALA A 240 2.12 -17.14 -3.05
CA ALA A 240 3.52 -16.80 -3.23
C ALA A 240 4.35 -18.01 -3.72
N TRP A 241 4.02 -18.53 -4.91
CA TRP A 241 4.74 -19.67 -5.49
C TRP A 241 6.19 -19.27 -5.79
N ARG A 242 7.14 -20.07 -5.31
CA ARG A 242 8.58 -19.80 -5.42
C ARG A 242 9.19 -20.60 -6.56
N LEU A 243 9.78 -19.91 -7.52
CA LEU A 243 10.56 -20.55 -8.57
C LEU A 243 11.78 -21.28 -7.97
N PRO A 244 12.11 -22.51 -8.39
CA PRO A 244 13.20 -23.30 -7.80
C PRO A 244 14.56 -22.59 -7.79
N LEU A 245 14.90 -21.87 -8.87
CA LEU A 245 16.22 -21.24 -9.04
C LEU A 245 16.32 -19.86 -8.38
N VAL A 246 15.26 -19.04 -8.48
CA VAL A 246 15.32 -17.61 -8.11
C VAL A 246 14.40 -17.24 -6.94
N GLY A 247 13.44 -18.09 -6.56
CA GLY A 247 12.43 -17.78 -5.56
C GLY A 247 13.03 -17.47 -4.18
N LYS A 248 14.07 -18.21 -3.76
CA LYS A 248 14.79 -17.91 -2.51
C LYS A 248 15.50 -16.54 -2.55
N ALA A 249 16.07 -16.18 -3.70
CA ALA A 249 16.73 -14.88 -3.87
C ALA A 249 15.71 -13.74 -3.90
N ALA A 250 14.58 -13.93 -4.57
CA ALA A 250 13.47 -12.98 -4.60
C ALA A 250 12.90 -12.72 -3.19
N ALA A 251 12.67 -13.79 -2.41
CA ALA A 251 12.20 -13.67 -1.03
C ALA A 251 13.17 -12.87 -0.14
N ARG A 252 14.47 -13.18 -0.19
CA ARG A 252 15.49 -12.43 0.57
C ARG A 252 15.55 -10.95 0.20
N ARG A 253 15.33 -10.61 -1.07
CA ARG A 253 15.32 -9.21 -1.52
C ARG A 253 14.02 -8.49 -1.19
N ALA A 254 12.91 -9.20 -1.10
CA ALA A 254 11.65 -8.63 -0.65
C ALA A 254 11.70 -8.24 0.84
N GLU A 255 12.48 -8.97 1.65
CA GLU A 255 12.69 -8.73 3.08
C GLU A 255 13.69 -7.62 3.41
N ARG A 256 14.64 -7.31 2.51
CA ARG A 256 15.65 -6.27 2.75
C ARG A 256 15.10 -4.89 2.39
N ILE A 257 14.73 -4.12 3.41
CA ILE A 257 14.65 -2.65 3.41
C ILE A 257 15.12 -2.17 4.77
#